data_AF-A0A838NM23-F1
#
_entry.id   AF-A0A838NM23-F1
#
_cell.length_a   1.000
_cell.length_b   1.000
_cell.length_c   1.000
_cell.angle_alpha   90.00
_cell.angle_beta   90.00
_cell.angle_gamma   90.00
#
_symmetry.space_group_name_H-M   'P 1'
#
loop_
_entity.id
_entity.type
_entity.pdbx_description
1 polymer ?
#
loop_
_entity_poly.entity_id
_entity_poly.type
_entity_poly.pdbx_seq_one_letter_code
_entity_poly.pdbx_strand_id
1 'polypeptide(L)' 'MAAVKQHVFTSESVTEGHPDKVADQISDAILDAILTLDPVARVACETLVTTGQCVVAGEITTHAYVDVIE' A
#
# COMPACT_ATOMS: atom_id res chain seq x y z
N MET A 1 17.26 -35.40 -28.21
CA MET A 1 16.55 -34.27 -27.56
C MET A 1 17.44 -33.77 -26.45
N ALA A 2 17.76 -32.47 -26.39
CA ALA A 2 18.59 -31.91 -25.32
C ALA A 2 17.85 -32.06 -23.97
N ALA A 3 18.57 -32.46 -22.92
CA ALA A 3 18.00 -32.58 -21.58
C ALA A 3 17.56 -31.19 -21.07
N VAL A 4 16.29 -31.06 -20.68
CA VAL A 4 15.77 -29.85 -20.04
C VAL A 4 16.45 -29.73 -18.67
N LYS A 5 17.20 -28.65 -18.45
CA LYS A 5 17.81 -28.34 -17.15
C LYS A 5 16.68 -28.08 -16.13
N GLN A 6 16.64 -28.89 -15.08
CA GLN A 6 15.81 -28.61 -13.91
C GLN A 6 16.44 -27.43 -13.15
N HIS A 7 15.64 -26.42 -12.81
CA HIS A 7 16.04 -25.28 -12.02
C HIS A 7 15.11 -25.15 -10.81
N VAL A 8 15.66 -24.80 -9.65
CA VAL A 8 14.88 -24.58 -8.42
C VAL A 8 14.58 -23.08 -8.32
N PHE A 9 13.30 -22.74 -8.28
CA PHE A 9 12.79 -21.39 -8.05
C PHE A 9 11.98 -21.37 -6.75
N THR A 10 12.21 -20.36 -5.92
CA THR A 10 11.48 -20.17 -4.67
C THR A 10 10.81 -18.80 -4.69
N SER A 11 9.60 -18.73 -4.15
CA SER A 11 8.84 -17.49 -3.92
C SER A 11 8.23 -17.57 -2.52
N GLU A 12 7.97 -16.40 -1.93
CA GLU A 12 7.33 -16.25 -0.63
C GLU A 12 6.16 -15.28 -0.73
N SER A 13 5.33 -15.28 0.30
CA SER A 13 4.21 -14.35 0.48
C SER A 13 3.99 -14.13 1.96
N VAL A 14 3.35 -13.02 2.30
CA VAL A 14 2.95 -12.67 3.65
C VAL A 14 1.45 -12.41 3.68
N THR A 15 0.82 -12.64 4.82
CA THR A 15 -0.61 -12.40 4.98
C THR A 15 -0.92 -10.91 5.05
N GLU A 16 -2.19 -10.55 4.91
CA GLU A 16 -2.69 -9.17 5.08
C GLU A 16 -2.34 -8.55 6.45
N GLY A 17 -2.08 -9.37 7.47
CA GLY A 17 -1.70 -8.93 8.81
C GLY A 17 -0.20 -8.67 9.01
N HIS A 18 0.65 -8.93 8.01
CA HIS A 18 2.05 -8.54 8.07
C HIS A 18 2.14 -7.00 8.12
N PRO A 19 2.98 -6.40 8.97
CA PRO A 19 3.02 -4.94 9.16
C PRO A 19 3.21 -4.18 7.85
N ASP A 20 4.09 -4.66 6.95
CA ASP A 20 4.26 -4.04 5.63
C ASP A 20 2.96 -4.08 4.80
N LYS A 21 2.21 -5.19 4.84
CA LYS A 21 0.94 -5.29 4.12
C LYS A 21 -0.19 -4.50 4.78
N VAL A 22 -0.13 -4.30 6.09
CA VAL A 22 -1.05 -3.38 6.80
C VAL A 22 -0.75 -1.93 6.36
N ALA A 23 0.52 -1.55 6.27
CA ALA A 23 0.91 -0.24 5.75
C ALA A 23 0.45 -0.04 4.30
N ASP A 24 0.68 -1.02 3.43
CA ASP A 24 0.19 -1.00 2.04
C ASP A 24 -1.33 -0.78 1.99
N GLN A 25 -2.11 -1.55 2.76
CA GLN A 25 -3.57 -1.45 2.79
C GLN A 25 -4.08 -0.10 3.31
N ILE A 26 -3.42 0.49 4.32
CA ILE A 26 -3.78 1.82 4.82
C ILE A 26 -3.52 2.88 3.74
N SER A 27 -2.35 2.83 3.11
CA SER A 27 -1.99 3.73 2.01
C SER A 27 -2.97 3.63 0.84
N ASP A 28 -3.33 2.41 0.43
CA ASP A 28 -4.29 2.17 -0.66
C ASP A 28 -5.72 2.60 -0.28
N ALA A 29 -6.15 2.41 0.97
CA ALA A 29 -7.47 2.87 1.41
C ALA A 29 -7.62 4.39 1.34
N ILE A 30 -6.55 5.14 1.68
CA ILE A 30 -6.52 6.60 1.56
C ILE A 30 -6.53 7.01 0.09
N LEU A 31 -5.74 6.33 -0.76
CA LEU A 31 -5.76 6.53 -2.21
C LEU A 31 -7.18 6.34 -2.78
N ASP A 32 -7.83 5.23 -2.44
CA ASP A 32 -9.17 4.90 -2.92
C ASP A 32 -10.22 5.93 -2.49
N ALA A 33 -10.17 6.37 -1.22
CA ALA A 33 -11.06 7.41 -0.71
C ALA A 33 -10.88 8.73 -1.47
N ILE A 34 -9.63 9.12 -1.76
CA ILE A 34 -9.32 10.32 -2.53
C ILE A 34 -9.78 10.17 -3.98
N LEU A 35 -9.43 9.08 -4.67
CA LEU A 35 -9.75 8.87 -6.07
C LEU A 35 -11.26 8.72 -6.32
N THR A 36 -12.02 8.28 -5.31
CA THR A 36 -13.49 8.25 -5.35
C THR A 36 -14.09 9.65 -5.48
N LEU A 37 -13.46 10.66 -4.87
CA LEU A 37 -13.91 12.05 -4.85
C LEU A 37 -13.23 12.92 -5.92
N ASP A 38 -11.98 12.60 -6.26
CA ASP A 38 -11.15 13.32 -7.23
C ASP A 38 -10.32 12.33 -8.07
N PRO A 39 -10.87 11.83 -9.20
CA PRO A 39 -10.23 10.80 -10.02
C PRO A 39 -8.91 11.22 -10.69
N VAL A 40 -8.58 12.52 -10.69
CA VAL A 40 -7.33 13.05 -11.27
C VAL A 40 -6.31 13.49 -10.22
N ALA A 41 -6.58 13.17 -8.94
CA ALA A 41 -5.67 13.44 -7.84
C ALA A 41 -4.32 12.76 -8.04
N ARG A 42 -3.28 13.34 -7.44
CA ARG A 42 -1.94 12.75 -7.34
C ARG A 42 -1.67 12.44 -5.89
N VAL A 43 -1.47 11.16 -5.58
CA VAL A 43 -1.35 10.66 -4.20
C VAL A 43 -0.08 9.83 -4.11
N ALA A 44 0.88 10.30 -3.30
CA ALA A 44 2.02 9.54 -2.82
C ALA A 44 1.85 9.40 -1.30
N CYS A 45 1.03 8.43 -0.88
CA CYS A 45 0.69 8.19 0.53
C CYS A 45 1.58 7.08 1.09
N GLU A 46 2.37 7.40 2.10
CA GLU A 46 3.30 6.50 2.76
C GLU A 46 2.81 6.21 4.18
N THR A 47 2.82 4.94 4.58
CA THR A 47 2.38 4.52 5.92
C THR A 47 3.51 3.79 6.65
N LEU A 48 3.82 4.25 7.87
CA LEU A 48 4.70 3.54 8.80
C LEU A 48 3.86 3.02 9.96
N VAL A 49 3.90 1.71 10.19
CA VAL A 49 3.26 1.07 11.34
C VAL A 49 4.29 0.49 12.31
N THR A 50 4.05 0.70 13.60
CA THR A 50 4.86 0.10 14.67
C THR A 50 4.00 -0.08 15.92
N THR A 51 4.62 -0.49 17.03
CA THR A 51 3.92 -0.79 18.29
C THR A 51 3.16 0.45 18.78
N GLY A 52 1.83 0.38 18.73
CA GLY A 52 0.94 1.44 19.22
C GLY A 52 0.94 2.72 18.38
N GLN A 53 1.48 2.69 17.16
CA GLN A 53 1.57 3.88 16.31
C GLN A 53 1.37 3.54 14.82
N CYS A 54 0.60 4.39 14.16
CA CYS A 54 0.50 4.48 12.71
C CYS A 54 0.82 5.93 12.32
N VAL A 55 1.77 6.13 11.42
CA VAL A 55 2.13 7.44 10.87
C VAL A 55 1.84 7.42 9.39
N VAL A 56 0.94 8.30 8.95
CA VAL A 56 0.67 8.56 7.54
C VAL A 56 1.42 9.82 7.12
N ALA A 57 2.17 9.73 6.02
CA ALA A 57 3.00 10.79 5.48
C ALA A 57 2.98 10.80 3.94
N GLY A 58 3.69 11.75 3.34
CA GLY A 58 3.86 11.87 1.89
C GLY A 58 3.17 13.10 1.30
N GLU A 59 2.96 13.07 -0.01
CA GLU A 59 2.46 14.23 -0.77
C GLU A 59 1.16 13.92 -1.51
N ILE A 60 0.15 14.74 -1.27
CA ILE A 60 -1.16 14.61 -1.88
C ILE A 60 -1.55 15.94 -2.54
N THR A 61 -1.85 15.89 -3.83
CA THR A 61 -2.49 16.98 -4.57
C THR A 61 -3.90 16.54 -4.97
N THR A 62 -4.91 17.10 -4.32
CA THR A 62 -6.32 16.80 -4.60
C THR A 62 -7.23 17.96 -4.21
N HIS A 63 -8.44 17.99 -4.77
CA HIS A 63 -9.55 18.83 -4.30
C HIS A 63 -10.44 18.14 -3.25
N ALA A 64 -10.25 16.84 -3.01
CA ALA A 64 -10.97 16.08 -2.02
C ALA A 64 -10.51 16.40 -0.59
N TYR A 65 -11.40 16.21 0.37
CA TYR A 65 -11.04 16.14 1.79
C TYR A 65 -11.39 14.74 2.29
N VAL A 66 -10.42 14.07 2.90
CA VAL A 66 -10.54 12.75 3.50
C VAL A 66 -9.97 12.86 4.92
N ASP A 67 -10.75 12.45 5.92
CA ASP A 67 -10.23 12.30 7.28
C ASP A 67 -9.44 11.00 7.36
N VAL A 68 -8.20 11.09 7.82
CA VAL A 68 -7.24 9.96 7.88
C VAL A 68 -7.25 9.29 9.27
N ILE A 69 -7.87 9.91 10.28
CA ILE A 69 -7.80 9.47 11.68
C ILE A 69 -9.10 8.80 12.16
N GLU A 70 -10.22 8.95 11.43
CA GLU A 70 -11.50 8.32 11.78
C GLU A 70 -11.51 6.79 11.70
#